data_AF-A0A532THF5-F1
#
_entry.id   AF-A0A532THF5-F1
#
_cell.length_a   1.000
_cell.length_b   1.000
_cell.length_c   1.000
_cell.angle_alpha   90.00
_cell.angle_beta   90.00
_cell.angle_gamma   90.00
#
_symmetry.space_group_name_H-M   'P 1'
#
loop_
_entity.id
_entity.type
_entity.pdbx_description
1 polymer ?
#
loop_
_entity_poly.entity_id
_entity_poly.type
_entity_poly.pdbx_seq_one_letter_code
_entity_poly.pdbx_strand_id
1 'polypeptide(L)'
;MVESKLMSLKEAISTYVQDGDLVGIGGPSFWRKPISACREIIKQNKKDLSICTFVGGIEVDMLIAGGYISEVCSCFVGMEIFGMAPHYRKGIFYNNPF
;
A
#
# COMPACT_ATOMS: atom_id res chain seq x y z
N MET A 1 -22.70 23.34 -12.35
CA MET A 1 -21.42 23.63 -11.68
C MET A 1 -20.82 22.31 -11.23
N VAL A 2 -19.53 22.07 -11.48
CA VAL A 2 -18.85 20.86 -11.00
C VAL A 2 -18.51 21.07 -9.53
N GLU A 3 -18.87 20.12 -8.68
CA GLU A 3 -18.54 20.14 -7.26
C GLU A 3 -17.02 19.96 -7.07
N SER A 4 -16.45 20.69 -6.12
CA SER A 4 -15.02 20.59 -5.80
C SER A 4 -14.70 19.19 -5.26
N LYS A 5 -13.60 18.60 -5.74
CA LYS A 5 -13.06 17.33 -5.23
C LYS A 5 -11.83 17.53 -4.33
N LEU A 6 -11.50 18.78 -4.02
CA LEU A 6 -10.39 19.09 -3.12
C LEU A 6 -10.79 18.78 -1.69
N MET A 7 -9.98 17.94 -1.03
CA MET A 7 -10.13 17.56 0.37
C MET A 7 -8.78 17.23 0.97
N SER A 8 -8.70 17.16 2.29
CA SER A 8 -7.48 16.74 2.98
C SER A 8 -7.19 15.25 2.75
N LEU A 9 -5.92 14.85 2.89
CA LEU A 9 -5.54 13.45 2.79
C LEU A 9 -6.25 12.57 3.84
N LYS A 10 -6.41 13.12 5.06
CA LYS A 10 -7.13 12.44 6.15
C LYS A 10 -8.56 12.12 5.75
N GLU A 11 -9.29 13.11 5.23
CA GLU A 11 -10.67 12.95 4.76
C GLU A 11 -10.75 11.98 3.58
N ALA A 12 -9.82 12.06 2.63
CA ALA A 12 -9.79 11.16 1.48
C ALA A 12 -9.65 9.69 1.92
N ILE A 13 -8.70 9.38 2.80
CA ILE A 13 -8.48 8.01 3.28
C ILE A 13 -9.64 7.54 4.17
N SER A 14 -10.15 8.38 5.07
CA SER A 14 -11.25 7.97 5.96
C SER A 14 -12.53 7.66 5.19
N THR A 15 -12.78 8.42 4.13
CA THR A 15 -14.00 8.33 3.32
C THR A 15 -13.94 7.20 2.31
N TYR A 16 -12.81 7.04 1.62
CA TYR A 16 -12.73 6.18 0.43
C TYR A 16 -11.90 4.91 0.58
N VAL A 17 -11.28 4.67 1.74
CA VAL A 17 -10.58 3.42 2.02
C VAL A 17 -11.22 2.78 3.24
N GLN A 18 -11.76 1.59 3.08
CA GLN A 18 -12.38 0.78 4.13
C GLN A 18 -11.61 -0.53 4.32
N ASP A 19 -11.81 -1.16 5.47
CA ASP A 19 -11.20 -2.46 5.75
C ASP A 19 -11.69 -3.49 4.72
N GLY A 20 -10.78 -4.32 4.20
CA GLY A 20 -11.09 -5.33 3.18
C GLY A 20 -11.08 -4.81 1.73
N ASP A 21 -10.83 -3.53 1.48
CA ASP A 21 -10.81 -2.98 0.13
C ASP A 21 -9.62 -3.49 -0.71
N LEU A 22 -9.84 -3.58 -2.02
CA LEU A 22 -8.78 -3.68 -3.02
C LEU A 22 -8.28 -2.28 -3.40
N VAL A 23 -7.06 -1.95 -3.02
CA VAL A 23 -6.44 -0.64 -3.24
C VAL A 23 -5.40 -0.72 -4.36
N GLY A 24 -5.61 0.08 -5.40
CA GLY A 24 -4.64 0.28 -6.47
C GLY A 24 -3.56 1.30 -6.09
N ILE A 25 -2.29 0.89 -6.12
CA ILE A 25 -1.16 1.80 -5.88
C ILE A 25 -0.43 2.10 -7.20
N GLY A 26 -0.48 3.37 -7.61
CA GLY A 26 0.22 3.87 -8.79
C GLY A 26 1.67 4.28 -8.57
N GLY A 27 2.34 4.65 -9.66
CA GLY A 27 3.76 5.02 -9.69
C GLY A 27 4.67 3.82 -10.00
N PRO A 28 5.60 3.91 -10.96
CA PRO A 28 6.54 2.81 -11.24
C PRO A 28 7.76 2.90 -10.32
N SER A 29 8.21 1.76 -9.76
CA SER A 29 9.45 1.70 -8.97
C SER A 29 9.43 2.70 -7.80
N PHE A 30 10.35 3.66 -7.76
CA PHE A 30 10.42 4.74 -6.77
C PHE A 30 9.75 6.04 -7.19
N TRP A 31 9.19 6.09 -8.40
CA TRP A 31 8.73 7.33 -8.99
C TRP A 31 7.30 7.64 -8.57
N ARG A 32 7.16 8.74 -7.81
CA ARG A 32 5.87 9.31 -7.37
C ARG A 32 4.97 8.30 -6.65
N LYS A 33 5.56 7.42 -5.84
CA LYS A 33 4.80 6.52 -4.96
C LYS A 33 4.01 7.34 -3.93
N PRO A 34 2.72 7.02 -3.66
CA PRO A 34 1.88 7.77 -2.76
C PRO A 34 2.17 7.45 -1.28
N ILE A 35 3.41 7.69 -0.84
CA ILE A 35 3.89 7.33 0.51
C ILE A 35 3.07 8.02 1.61
N SER A 36 2.62 9.26 1.39
CA SER A 36 1.78 9.97 2.34
C SER A 36 0.44 9.26 2.55
N ALA A 37 -0.20 8.79 1.47
CA ALA A 37 -1.45 8.03 1.55
C ALA A 37 -1.25 6.70 2.29
N CYS A 38 -0.17 5.97 2.01
CA CYS A 38 0.15 4.72 2.70
C CYS A 38 0.38 4.96 4.21
N ARG A 39 1.06 6.04 4.59
CA ARG A 39 1.22 6.43 6.00
C ARG A 39 -0.10 6.80 6.66
N GLU A 40 -1.02 7.44 5.92
CA GLU A 40 -2.33 7.80 6.46
C GLU A 40 -3.23 6.57 6.64
N ILE A 41 -3.17 5.57 5.74
CA ILE A 41 -3.78 4.24 5.92
C ILE A 41 -3.34 3.61 7.24
N ILE A 42 -2.02 3.61 7.50
CA ILE A 42 -1.44 3.11 8.76
C ILE A 42 -1.97 3.88 9.97
N LYS A 43 -1.96 5.22 9.92
CA LYS A 43 -2.45 6.06 11.02
C LYS A 43 -3.92 5.84 11.34
N GLN A 44 -4.74 5.58 10.32
CA GLN A 44 -6.17 5.32 10.47
C GLN A 44 -6.47 3.84 10.74
N ASN A 45 -5.44 2.99 10.84
CA ASN A 45 -5.52 1.57 11.15
C ASN A 45 -6.46 0.80 10.18
N LYS A 46 -6.46 1.20 8.90
CA LYS A 46 -7.19 0.50 7.84
C LYS A 46 -6.50 -0.83 7.57
N LYS A 47 -7.24 -1.94 7.56
CA LYS A 47 -6.69 -3.30 7.62
C LYS A 47 -7.35 -4.24 6.61
N ASP A 48 -6.78 -5.45 6.52
CA ASP A 48 -7.27 -6.51 5.63
C ASP A 48 -7.27 -6.10 4.14
N LEU A 49 -6.42 -5.12 3.78
CA LEU A 49 -6.41 -4.52 2.44
C LEU A 49 -5.71 -5.43 1.45
N SER A 50 -6.31 -5.59 0.27
CA SER A 50 -5.62 -6.18 -0.88
C SER A 50 -4.94 -5.07 -1.69
N ILE A 51 -3.69 -5.27 -2.09
CA ILE A 51 -2.96 -4.30 -2.93
C ILE A 51 -2.87 -4.82 -4.37
N CYS A 52 -3.21 -3.95 -5.32
CA CYS A 52 -2.88 -4.15 -6.73
C CYS A 52 -1.88 -3.07 -7.17
N THR A 53 -0.69 -3.48 -7.59
CA THR A 53 0.33 -2.55 -8.10
C THR A 53 1.24 -3.21 -9.11
N PHE A 54 1.68 -2.46 -10.12
CA PHE A 54 2.58 -3.01 -11.13
C PHE A 54 3.95 -3.33 -10.51
N VAL A 55 4.62 -2.32 -9.95
CA VAL A 55 5.95 -2.45 -9.33
C VAL A 55 5.83 -1.96 -7.89
N GLY A 56 5.72 -2.87 -6.93
CA GLY A 56 5.72 -2.58 -5.49
C GLY A 56 7.11 -2.28 -4.96
N GLY A 57 7.19 -1.42 -3.95
CA GLY A 57 8.42 -1.03 -3.28
C GLY A 57 8.23 -0.81 -1.79
N ILE A 58 8.84 0.24 -1.25
CA ILE A 58 8.80 0.56 0.18
C ILE A 58 7.39 0.77 0.71
N GLU A 59 6.46 1.24 -0.13
CA GLU A 59 5.06 1.46 0.25
C GLU A 59 4.30 0.15 0.51
N VAL A 60 4.57 -0.89 -0.26
CA VAL A 60 3.98 -2.21 -0.04
C VAL A 60 4.65 -2.85 1.17
N ASP A 61 5.97 -2.81 1.23
CA ASP A 61 6.75 -3.43 2.31
C ASP A 61 6.42 -2.83 3.69
N MET A 62 6.19 -1.51 3.78
CA MET A 62 5.80 -0.85 5.03
C MET A 62 4.36 -1.19 5.47
N LEU A 63 3.44 -1.38 4.52
CA LEU A 63 2.06 -1.76 4.83
C LEU A 63 2.01 -3.21 5.33
N ILE A 64 2.80 -4.10 4.72
CA ILE A 64 2.99 -5.48 5.19
C ILE A 64 3.65 -5.50 6.57
N ALA A 65 4.70 -4.70 6.78
CA ALA A 65 5.37 -4.62 8.08
C ALA A 65 4.42 -4.26 9.22
N GLY A 66 3.36 -3.48 8.93
CA GLY A 66 2.33 -3.07 9.87
C GLY A 66 1.16 -4.05 10.03
N GLY A 67 1.08 -5.14 9.27
CA GLY A 67 -0.02 -6.10 9.32
C GLY A 67 -1.34 -5.56 8.76
N TYR A 68 -1.28 -4.66 7.78
CA TYR A 68 -2.47 -4.00 7.18
C TYR A 68 -2.96 -4.66 5.90
N ILE A 69 -2.16 -5.56 5.33
CA ILE A 69 -2.37 -6.15 4.01
C ILE A 69 -2.87 -7.57 4.19
N SER A 70 -3.77 -8.04 3.32
CA SER A 70 -4.22 -9.43 3.27
C SER A 70 -3.67 -10.16 2.04
N GLU A 71 -3.53 -9.42 0.93
CA GLU A 71 -3.05 -9.95 -0.36
C GLU A 71 -2.26 -8.89 -1.13
N VAL A 72 -1.27 -9.33 -1.92
CA VAL A 72 -0.53 -8.48 -2.86
C VAL A 72 -0.57 -9.08 -4.26
N CYS A 73 -1.24 -8.38 -5.18
CA CYS A 73 -1.19 -8.65 -6.61
C CYS A 73 -0.20 -7.69 -7.28
N SER A 74 0.95 -8.23 -7.71
CA SER A 74 2.01 -7.45 -8.36
C SER A 74 2.90 -8.33 -9.24
N CYS A 75 3.57 -7.74 -10.24
CA CYS A 75 4.59 -8.44 -11.02
C CYS A 75 5.99 -8.34 -10.40
N PHE A 76 6.21 -7.39 -9.49
CA PHE A 76 7.48 -7.22 -8.78
C PHE A 76 7.27 -6.47 -7.46
N VAL A 77 7.92 -6.92 -6.37
CA VAL A 77 8.02 -6.14 -5.13
C VAL A 77 9.47 -6.15 -4.65
N GLY A 78 10.08 -4.97 -4.58
CA GLY A 78 11.48 -4.81 -4.20
C GLY A 78 11.93 -3.35 -4.23
N MET A 79 13.12 -3.10 -3.71
CA MET A 79 13.68 -1.75 -3.60
C MET A 79 14.78 -1.50 -4.66
N GLU A 80 14.76 -2.25 -5.76
CA GLU A 80 15.75 -2.21 -6.85
C GLU A 80 17.20 -2.10 -6.35
N ILE A 81 17.86 -0.95 -6.60
CA ILE A 81 19.25 -0.70 -6.20
C ILE A 81 19.46 -0.69 -4.69
N PHE A 82 18.40 -0.53 -3.89
CA PHE A 82 18.42 -0.55 -2.44
C PHE A 82 18.15 -1.94 -1.85
N GLY A 83 17.94 -2.96 -2.70
CA GLY A 83 17.85 -4.35 -2.30
C GLY A 83 16.43 -4.90 -2.20
N MET A 84 16.27 -5.92 -1.34
CA MET A 84 15.02 -6.67 -1.21
C MET A 84 13.99 -5.92 -0.36
N ALA A 85 12.71 -6.24 -0.56
CA ALA A 85 11.62 -5.90 0.36
C ALA A 85 11.55 -6.98 1.48
N PRO A 86 12.13 -6.74 2.67
CA PRO A 86 12.30 -7.77 3.69
C PRO A 86 10.99 -8.32 4.25
N HIS A 87 9.97 -7.47 4.43
CA HIS A 87 8.70 -7.88 5.01
C HIS A 87 7.83 -8.62 4.00
N TYR A 88 7.79 -8.13 2.75
CA TYR A 88 7.18 -8.87 1.64
C TYR A 88 7.80 -10.25 1.46
N ARG A 89 9.14 -10.32 1.43
CA ARG A 89 9.87 -11.58 1.33
C ARG A 89 9.49 -12.50 2.49
N LYS A 90 9.52 -12.00 3.72
CA LYS A 90 9.13 -12.79 4.91
C LYS A 90 7.71 -13.37 4.79
N GLY A 91 6.72 -12.57 4.38
CA GLY A 91 5.34 -13.05 4.24
C GLY A 91 5.21 -14.23 3.28
N ILE A 92 5.88 -14.18 2.12
CA ILE A 92 5.93 -15.28 1.16
C ILE A 92 6.62 -16.51 1.74
N PHE A 93 7.81 -16.35 2.32
CA PHE A 93 8.63 -17.49 2.76
C PHE A 93 8.00 -18.30 3.89
N TYR A 94 7.25 -17.63 4.78
CA TYR A 94 6.62 -18.30 5.92
C TYR A 94 5.16 -18.68 5.67
N ASN A 95 4.65 -18.47 4.45
CA ASN A 95 3.24 -18.64 4.09
C ASN A 95 2.30 -18.00 5.13
N ASN A 96 2.73 -16.88 5.69
CA ASN A 96 2.01 -16.17 6.72
C ASN A 96 0.99 -15.28 6.01
N PRO A 97 -0.31 -15.36 6.32
CA PRO A 97 -1.22 -14.32 5.88
C PRO A 97 -0.67 -12.99 6.39
N PHE A 98 -0.67 -12.00 5.49
CA PHE A 98 -0.12 -10.67 5.75
C PHE A 98 -0.85 -9.96 6.91
#